data_AF-A0A453FXL5-F1
#
_entry.id   AF-A0A453FXL5-F1
#
_cell.length_a   1.000
_cell.length_b   1.000
_cell.length_c   1.000
_cell.angle_alpha   90.00
_cell.angle_beta   90.00
_cell.angle_gamma   90.00
#
_symmetry.space_group_name_H-M   'P 1'
#
loop_
_entity.id
_entity.type
_entity.pdbx_description
1 polymer ?
#
loop_
_entity_poly.entity_id
_entity_poly.type
_entity_poly.pdbx_seq_one_letter_code
_entity_poly.pdbx_strand_id
1 'polypeptide(L)'
;FFVKKMFAFTIPVINYFYMPVQDIWCLVHSLMPLCDSAHSACVSRTFLRSWRCHPKLIFTEETLGLKRTEARDFTSRVNQILKNHSDTGVKILEFVFDDRNNVNTCHLNSWLQKAVTPGIEKITLFLPWRYREEYNFPCSILLDGRGNSIWYLDLTNCAFHPMVGFDCLRSLTKLRLYGVCITGDELGHLISNCFALEELQVWCCMELICSTIPFWLQRLSCLTVSECDMLRVIESTAPNLTTLDFFGEPVQLVLRESSKVKHLKVGYSYTPNAVSYAITKLPSIAPHLKTLAIYSSSETVNTPMVADKFLAIKHLNIHLGEDYDDAVTPTYDYLSLASFLDACPVLESFNLSVSLLFTLQRCLLSAAETFFFRENAEDLRFIALKRKGFQLHPPRRQLYRVRVLQLMYIPGLGNEGTQTQRAGSGPKRRLLLDFIQQRSYRRAGSVEDAVVPMLPQHPRNE
;
A
#
# COMPACT_ATOMS: atom_id res chain seq x y z
N PHE A 1 27.55 -36.64 -4.79
CA PHE A 1 28.04 -35.29 -5.13
C PHE A 1 26.97 -34.20 -4.92
N PHE A 2 25.68 -34.47 -5.19
CA PHE A 2 24.56 -33.54 -4.94
C PHE A 2 24.31 -33.22 -3.45
N VAL A 3 24.47 -34.20 -2.57
CA VAL A 3 24.26 -34.06 -1.11
C VAL A 3 25.28 -33.11 -0.44
N LYS A 4 26.49 -32.94 -1.00
CA LYS A 4 27.50 -32.03 -0.44
C LYS A 4 27.29 -30.56 -0.81
N LYS A 5 26.57 -30.25 -1.90
CA LYS A 5 26.32 -28.87 -2.34
C LYS A 5 25.16 -28.18 -1.62
N MET A 6 24.24 -28.96 -1.02
CA MET A 6 23.08 -28.42 -0.33
C MET A 6 23.41 -27.82 1.05
N PHE A 7 24.60 -28.12 1.60
CA PHE A 7 25.06 -27.61 2.90
C PHE A 7 25.79 -26.25 2.83
N ALA A 8 25.83 -25.59 1.67
CA ALA A 8 26.58 -24.33 1.51
C ALA A 8 25.76 -23.06 1.76
N PHE A 9 24.43 -23.13 1.95
CA PHE A 9 23.60 -21.96 2.24
C PHE A 9 22.90 -22.09 3.60
N THR A 10 23.56 -21.52 4.61
CA THR A 10 22.98 -20.83 5.77
C THR A 10 21.72 -21.43 6.42
N ILE A 11 21.91 -22.37 7.34
CA ILE A 11 20.92 -22.71 8.37
C ILE A 11 21.43 -22.14 9.71
N PRO A 12 20.65 -21.35 10.47
CA PRO A 12 21.03 -20.91 11.79
C PRO A 12 21.24 -22.12 12.69
N VAL A 13 22.33 -22.14 13.46
CA VAL A 13 22.69 -23.23 14.37
C VAL A 13 21.62 -23.36 15.46
N ILE A 14 20.60 -24.16 15.21
CA ILE A 14 19.66 -24.67 16.21
C ILE A 14 20.26 -25.97 16.75
N ASN A 15 20.22 -26.16 18.07
CA ASN A 15 20.95 -27.21 18.78
C ASN A 15 20.37 -28.61 18.47
N TYR A 16 20.88 -29.28 17.43
CA TYR A 16 20.37 -30.56 16.88
C TYR A 16 20.71 -31.82 17.70
N PHE A 17 21.30 -31.70 18.89
CA PHE A 17 21.92 -32.83 19.60
C PHE A 17 20.97 -33.92 20.13
N TYR A 18 19.64 -33.73 20.06
CA TYR A 18 18.66 -34.67 20.59
C TYR A 18 17.51 -35.05 19.64
N MET A 19 17.53 -34.62 18.37
CA MET A 19 16.47 -35.02 17.43
C MET A 19 16.85 -36.28 16.63
N PRO A 20 15.95 -37.26 16.49
CA PRO A 20 16.09 -38.33 15.50
C PRO A 20 16.45 -37.74 14.13
N VAL A 21 17.41 -38.34 13.43
CA VAL A 21 17.88 -37.88 12.11
C VAL A 21 16.70 -37.68 11.12
N GLN A 22 15.66 -38.51 11.24
CA GLN A 22 14.43 -38.42 10.46
C GLN A 22 13.70 -37.07 10.64
N ASP A 23 13.69 -36.52 11.85
CA ASP A 23 12.98 -35.27 12.19
C ASP A 23 13.74 -34.04 11.67
N ILE A 24 15.08 -34.11 11.64
CA ILE A 24 15.93 -33.08 11.04
C ILE A 24 15.65 -33.00 9.53
N TRP A 25 15.51 -34.14 8.85
CA TRP A 25 15.19 -34.17 7.42
C TRP A 25 13.80 -33.63 7.11
N CYS A 26 12.78 -33.96 7.92
CA CYS A 26 11.45 -33.39 7.80
C CYS A 26 11.46 -31.87 8.00
N LEU A 27 12.24 -31.38 8.98
CA LEU A 27 12.40 -29.95 9.22
C LEU A 27 13.04 -29.24 8.02
N VAL A 28 14.18 -29.75 7.53
CA VAL A 28 14.84 -29.19 6.33
C VAL A 28 13.89 -29.19 5.14
N HIS A 29 13.14 -30.28 4.95
CA HIS A 29 12.18 -30.43 3.86
C HIS A 29 10.99 -29.46 3.97
N SER A 30 10.51 -29.18 5.18
CA SER A 30 9.45 -28.19 5.43
C SER A 30 9.86 -26.73 5.13
N LEU A 31 11.17 -26.48 5.12
CA LEU A 31 11.74 -25.15 4.87
C LEU A 31 12.08 -24.93 3.39
N MET A 32 12.16 -25.98 2.59
CA MET A 32 12.45 -25.89 1.16
C MET A 32 11.29 -25.26 0.37
N PRO A 33 11.58 -24.57 -0.75
CA PRO A 33 10.58 -24.17 -1.72
C PRO A 33 9.80 -25.37 -2.27
N LEU A 34 8.54 -25.14 -2.67
CA LEU A 34 7.62 -26.19 -3.13
C LEU A 34 8.23 -27.08 -4.22
N CYS A 35 8.89 -26.49 -5.22
CA CYS A 35 9.51 -27.21 -6.34
C CYS A 35 10.70 -28.09 -5.90
N ASP A 36 11.59 -27.57 -5.07
CA ASP A 36 12.75 -28.32 -4.55
C ASP A 36 12.34 -29.45 -3.62
N SER A 37 11.33 -29.17 -2.80
CA SER A 37 10.65 -30.13 -1.92
C SER A 37 10.05 -31.28 -2.75
N ALA A 38 9.40 -30.99 -3.88
CA ALA A 38 8.89 -32.00 -4.80
C ALA A 38 10.02 -32.79 -5.49
N HIS A 39 11.10 -32.14 -5.94
CA HIS A 39 12.23 -32.84 -6.57
C HIS A 39 12.93 -33.81 -5.63
N SER A 40 13.13 -33.42 -4.37
CA SER A 40 13.74 -34.29 -3.35
C SER A 40 12.89 -35.52 -3.03
N ALA A 41 11.57 -35.46 -3.27
CA ALA A 41 10.67 -36.60 -3.09
C ALA A 41 11.05 -37.81 -3.98
N CYS A 42 11.69 -37.57 -5.12
CA CYS A 42 12.16 -38.64 -6.02
C CYS A 42 13.38 -39.40 -5.48
N VAL A 43 14.06 -38.86 -4.45
CA VAL A 43 15.34 -39.39 -3.96
C VAL A 43 15.17 -40.44 -2.86
N SER A 44 14.07 -40.40 -2.10
CA SER A 44 13.82 -41.34 -1.00
C SER A 44 12.34 -41.40 -0.61
N ARG A 45 11.92 -42.56 -0.08
CA ARG A 45 10.59 -42.74 0.53
C ARG A 45 10.35 -41.78 1.70
N THR A 46 11.40 -41.41 2.44
CA THR A 46 11.29 -40.43 3.53
C THR A 46 10.91 -39.06 3.00
N PHE A 47 11.60 -38.58 1.97
CA PHE A 47 11.30 -37.29 1.35
C PHE A 47 9.94 -37.31 0.64
N LEU A 48 9.54 -38.44 0.03
CA LEU A 48 8.20 -38.58 -0.53
C LEU A 48 7.11 -38.45 0.54
N ARG A 49 7.31 -39.04 1.73
CA ARG A 49 6.37 -38.88 2.85
C ARG A 49 6.33 -37.43 3.34
N SER A 50 7.49 -36.80 3.49
CA SER A 50 7.59 -35.38 3.89
C SER A 50 6.92 -34.44 2.88
N TRP A 51 7.08 -34.70 1.58
CA TRP A 51 6.42 -33.96 0.50
C TRP A 51 4.90 -34.05 0.56
N ARG A 52 4.37 -35.24 0.86
CA ARG A 52 2.92 -35.43 0.98
C ARG A 52 2.30 -34.67 2.17
N CYS A 53 3.11 -34.30 3.16
CA CYS A 53 2.68 -33.54 4.34
C CYS A 53 3.29 -32.12 4.35
N HIS A 54 3.68 -31.60 3.19
CA HIS A 54 4.48 -30.37 3.14
C HIS A 54 3.65 -29.16 3.60
N PRO A 55 4.12 -28.39 4.61
CA PRO A 55 3.26 -27.41 5.28
C PRO A 55 3.03 -26.12 4.48
N LYS A 56 3.75 -25.90 3.38
CA LYS A 56 3.69 -24.66 2.59
C LYS A 56 3.26 -24.95 1.16
N LEU A 57 1.99 -24.73 0.86
CA LEU A 57 1.43 -24.91 -0.48
C LEU A 57 1.28 -23.55 -1.14
N ILE A 58 2.30 -23.14 -1.89
CA ILE A 58 2.35 -21.86 -2.61
C ILE A 58 2.22 -22.17 -4.10
N PHE A 59 1.08 -21.83 -4.69
CA PHE A 59 0.75 -22.11 -6.08
C PHE A 59 0.79 -20.82 -6.91
N THR A 60 1.87 -20.69 -7.68
CA THR A 60 2.14 -19.62 -8.65
C THR A 60 2.67 -20.26 -9.94
N GLU A 61 2.68 -19.53 -11.06
CA GLU A 61 3.29 -20.07 -12.30
C GLU A 61 4.76 -20.46 -12.09
N GLU A 62 5.51 -19.65 -11.33
CA GLU A 62 6.92 -19.88 -11.03
C GLU A 62 7.14 -21.13 -10.16
N THR A 63 6.39 -21.28 -9.07
CA THR A 63 6.53 -22.40 -8.14
C THR A 63 6.13 -23.74 -8.77
N LEU A 64 5.25 -23.72 -9.78
CA LEU A 64 4.86 -24.89 -10.56
C LEU A 64 5.79 -25.18 -11.75
N GLY A 65 6.79 -24.32 -12.00
CA GLY A 65 7.73 -24.45 -13.10
C GLY A 65 7.07 -24.31 -14.49
N LEU A 66 6.00 -23.53 -14.57
CA LEU A 66 5.23 -23.33 -15.79
C LEU A 66 5.80 -22.16 -16.60
N LYS A 67 5.76 -22.30 -17.93
CA LYS A 67 6.00 -21.16 -18.83
C LYS A 67 4.69 -20.42 -19.02
N ARG A 68 4.76 -19.10 -19.27
CA ARG A 68 3.67 -18.10 -19.34
C ARG A 68 2.52 -18.36 -20.34
N THR A 69 2.43 -19.55 -20.93
CA THR A 69 1.48 -19.95 -21.99
C THR A 69 0.65 -21.19 -21.63
N GLU A 70 0.80 -21.75 -20.42
CA GLU A 70 0.35 -23.12 -20.08
C GLU A 70 -0.76 -23.16 -18.99
N ALA A 71 -1.85 -22.39 -19.15
CA ALA A 71 -2.91 -22.32 -18.14
C ALA A 71 -3.61 -23.66 -17.83
N ARG A 72 -3.76 -24.56 -18.81
CA ARG A 72 -4.28 -25.93 -18.57
C ARG A 72 -3.34 -26.76 -17.69
N ASP A 73 -2.04 -26.52 -17.79
CA ASP A 73 -1.04 -27.25 -17.01
C ASP A 73 -1.02 -26.78 -15.56
N PHE A 74 -1.40 -25.52 -15.29
CA PHE A 74 -1.61 -25.02 -13.92
C PHE A 74 -2.65 -25.86 -13.17
N THR A 75 -3.87 -25.92 -13.70
CA THR A 75 -4.98 -26.66 -13.08
C THR A 75 -4.63 -28.14 -12.88
N SER A 76 -4.02 -28.77 -13.89
CA SER A 76 -3.59 -30.18 -13.81
C SER A 76 -2.55 -30.39 -12.70
N ARG A 77 -1.52 -29.55 -12.61
CA ARG A 77 -0.47 -29.67 -11.60
C ARG A 77 -0.99 -29.45 -10.19
N VAL A 78 -1.79 -28.41 -9.96
CA VAL A 78 -2.41 -28.15 -8.66
C VAL A 78 -3.29 -29.33 -8.23
N ASN A 79 -4.13 -29.83 -9.16
CA ASN A 79 -4.94 -31.02 -8.90
C ASN A 79 -4.08 -32.23 -8.49
N GLN A 80 -2.97 -32.50 -9.18
CA GLN A 80 -2.09 -33.64 -8.84
C GLN A 80 -1.41 -33.46 -7.49
N ILE A 81 -0.95 -32.25 -7.17
CA ILE A 81 -0.29 -31.96 -5.89
C ILE A 81 -1.29 -32.16 -4.75
N LEU A 82 -2.46 -31.51 -4.82
CA LEU A 82 -3.49 -31.63 -3.80
C LEU A 82 -4.07 -33.04 -3.71
N LYS A 83 -4.21 -33.76 -4.83
CA LYS A 83 -4.65 -35.17 -4.81
C LYS A 83 -3.69 -36.06 -4.01
N ASN A 84 -2.39 -35.81 -4.12
CA ASN A 84 -1.35 -36.61 -3.45
C ASN A 84 -0.98 -36.12 -2.05
N HIS A 85 -1.44 -34.93 -1.65
CA HIS A 85 -1.23 -34.38 -0.33
C HIS A 85 -2.06 -35.14 0.73
N SER A 86 -1.55 -35.25 1.95
CA SER A 86 -2.13 -36.07 3.03
C SER A 86 -3.25 -35.38 3.82
N ASP A 87 -3.90 -34.35 3.25
CA ASP A 87 -5.05 -33.63 3.84
C ASP A 87 -4.86 -33.18 5.30
N THR A 88 -3.61 -33.00 5.72
CA THR A 88 -3.24 -32.62 7.10
C THR A 88 -1.89 -31.92 7.07
N GLY A 89 -1.70 -30.94 7.94
CA GLY A 89 -0.40 -30.30 8.17
C GLY A 89 -0.10 -29.09 7.29
N VAL A 90 -1.06 -28.64 6.45
CA VAL A 90 -0.92 -27.40 5.68
C VAL A 90 -1.01 -26.21 6.64
N LYS A 91 0.06 -25.42 6.72
CA LYS A 91 0.15 -24.20 7.53
C LYS A 91 0.00 -22.93 6.69
N ILE A 92 0.57 -22.93 5.49
CA ILE A 92 0.54 -21.79 4.58
C ILE A 92 -0.07 -22.24 3.26
N LEU A 93 -1.12 -21.56 2.82
CA LEU A 93 -1.79 -21.77 1.55
C LEU A 93 -1.83 -20.47 0.77
N GLU A 94 -1.24 -20.46 -0.42
CA GLU A 94 -1.23 -19.30 -1.29
C GLU A 94 -1.61 -19.72 -2.72
N PHE A 95 -2.61 -19.07 -3.28
CA PHE A 95 -2.94 -19.15 -4.70
C PHE A 95 -2.71 -17.78 -5.32
N VAL A 96 -1.82 -17.70 -6.32
CA VAL A 96 -1.55 -16.48 -7.07
C VAL A 96 -1.80 -16.75 -8.55
N PHE A 97 -2.87 -16.18 -9.05
CA PHE A 97 -3.30 -16.31 -10.43
C PHE A 97 -2.91 -15.05 -11.22
N ASP A 98 -2.29 -15.26 -12.39
CA ASP A 98 -2.10 -14.24 -13.42
C ASP A 98 -3.42 -14.07 -14.22
N ASP A 99 -3.59 -12.95 -14.90
CA ASP A 99 -4.77 -12.62 -15.73
C ASP A 99 -5.02 -13.68 -16.82
N ARG A 100 -3.98 -14.42 -17.20
CA ARG A 100 -4.05 -15.52 -18.17
C ARG A 100 -4.58 -16.83 -17.59
N ASN A 101 -4.53 -17.03 -16.28
CA ASN A 101 -4.98 -18.27 -15.63
C ASN A 101 -6.51 -18.26 -15.51
N ASN A 102 -7.20 -18.83 -16.50
CA ASN A 102 -8.65 -18.99 -16.44
C ASN A 102 -9.01 -20.35 -15.80
N VAL A 103 -9.01 -20.38 -14.47
CA VAL A 103 -9.41 -21.55 -13.68
C VAL A 103 -10.90 -21.49 -13.38
N ASN A 104 -11.61 -22.59 -13.61
CA ASN A 104 -13.01 -22.69 -13.23
C ASN A 104 -13.15 -22.59 -11.70
N THR A 105 -14.09 -21.78 -11.22
CA THR A 105 -14.38 -21.56 -9.81
C THR A 105 -14.66 -22.84 -9.03
N CYS A 106 -15.20 -23.89 -9.68
CA CYS A 106 -15.43 -25.19 -9.06
C CYS A 106 -14.14 -25.91 -8.66
N HIS A 107 -13.06 -25.77 -9.45
CA HIS A 107 -11.76 -26.31 -9.11
C HIS A 107 -11.17 -25.57 -7.92
N LEU A 108 -11.27 -24.24 -7.91
CA LEU A 108 -10.78 -23.42 -6.80
C LEU A 108 -11.48 -23.78 -5.47
N ASN A 109 -12.81 -23.94 -5.48
CA ASN A 109 -13.54 -24.40 -4.30
C ASN A 109 -13.11 -25.79 -3.85
N SER A 110 -12.91 -26.72 -4.78
CA SER A 110 -12.42 -28.06 -4.47
C SER A 110 -11.01 -28.03 -3.86
N TRP A 111 -10.15 -27.14 -4.35
CA TRP A 111 -8.79 -26.95 -3.84
C TRP A 111 -8.78 -26.37 -2.44
N LEU A 112 -9.57 -25.33 -2.20
CA LEU A 112 -9.70 -24.72 -0.88
C LEU A 112 -10.27 -25.71 0.14
N GLN A 113 -11.32 -26.47 -0.22
CA GLN A 113 -11.87 -27.51 0.66
C GLN A 113 -10.84 -28.57 1.04
N LYS A 114 -9.95 -28.91 0.10
CA LYS A 114 -8.92 -29.93 0.32
C LYS A 114 -7.73 -29.40 1.13
N ALA A 115 -7.31 -28.15 0.89
CA ALA A 115 -6.11 -27.58 1.49
C ALA A 115 -6.36 -26.90 2.86
N VAL A 116 -7.56 -26.35 3.08
CA VAL A 116 -7.91 -25.67 4.33
C VAL A 116 -8.26 -26.72 5.40
N THR A 117 -7.26 -27.02 6.22
CA THR A 117 -7.29 -28.05 7.27
C THR A 117 -7.03 -27.40 8.63
N PRO A 118 -7.41 -28.04 9.75
CA PRO A 118 -7.11 -27.53 11.09
C PRO A 118 -5.60 -27.29 11.26
N GLY A 119 -5.23 -26.12 11.80
CA GLY A 119 -3.83 -25.71 11.94
C GLY A 119 -3.30 -24.86 10.78
N ILE A 120 -4.15 -24.50 9.80
CA ILE A 120 -3.82 -23.48 8.80
C ILE A 120 -3.60 -22.12 9.46
N GLU A 121 -2.49 -21.47 9.12
CA GLU A 121 -2.01 -20.24 9.76
C GLU A 121 -2.12 -19.03 8.82
N LYS A 122 -1.91 -19.25 7.52
CA LYS A 122 -1.93 -18.20 6.49
C LYS A 122 -2.71 -18.66 5.26
N ILE A 123 -3.64 -17.82 4.81
CA ILE A 123 -4.36 -18.01 3.55
C ILE A 123 -4.19 -16.75 2.69
N THR A 124 -3.80 -16.95 1.44
CA THR A 124 -3.68 -15.87 0.45
C THR A 124 -4.31 -16.31 -0.86
N LEU A 125 -5.24 -15.50 -1.37
CA LEU A 125 -5.95 -15.74 -2.62
C LEU A 125 -5.86 -14.50 -3.51
N PHE A 126 -4.87 -14.50 -4.40
CA PHE A 126 -4.66 -13.48 -5.42
C PHE A 126 -5.35 -13.86 -6.72
N LEU A 127 -6.54 -13.31 -6.97
CA LEU A 127 -7.34 -13.54 -8.16
C LEU A 127 -7.30 -12.33 -9.10
N PRO A 128 -7.30 -12.53 -10.43
CA PRO A 128 -7.53 -11.49 -11.41
C PRO A 128 -8.85 -10.75 -11.21
N TRP A 129 -8.91 -9.50 -11.66
CA TRP A 129 -10.09 -8.63 -11.54
C TRP A 129 -11.40 -9.28 -12.02
N ARG A 130 -11.34 -10.09 -13.09
CA ARG A 130 -12.53 -10.77 -13.65
C ARG A 130 -13.27 -11.66 -12.64
N TYR A 131 -12.57 -12.19 -11.62
CA TYR A 131 -13.19 -13.07 -10.63
C TYR A 131 -14.05 -12.33 -9.60
N ARG A 132 -13.96 -11.00 -9.57
CA ARG A 132 -14.62 -10.15 -8.57
C ARG A 132 -16.10 -10.48 -8.40
N GLU A 133 -16.83 -10.55 -9.51
CA GLU A 133 -18.27 -10.83 -9.54
C GLU A 133 -18.58 -12.31 -9.81
N GLU A 134 -17.60 -13.08 -10.29
CA GLU A 134 -17.79 -14.49 -10.69
C GLU A 134 -17.55 -15.47 -9.53
N TYR A 135 -16.72 -15.10 -8.55
CA TYR A 135 -16.24 -16.00 -7.52
C TYR A 135 -16.68 -15.62 -6.12
N ASN A 136 -17.47 -16.49 -5.51
CA ASN A 136 -17.83 -16.43 -4.10
C ASN A 136 -16.86 -17.28 -3.27
N PHE A 137 -16.09 -16.64 -2.38
CA PHE A 137 -15.24 -17.35 -1.44
C PHE A 137 -16.10 -18.16 -0.45
N PRO A 138 -15.86 -19.48 -0.30
CA PRO A 138 -16.71 -20.33 0.51
C PRO A 138 -16.39 -20.19 1.99
N CYS A 139 -17.05 -19.24 2.68
CA CYS A 139 -16.89 -18.99 4.12
C CYS A 139 -16.95 -20.25 5.01
N SER A 140 -17.71 -21.27 4.60
CA SER A 140 -17.84 -22.56 5.30
C SER A 140 -16.53 -23.32 5.48
N ILE A 141 -15.49 -23.08 4.65
CA ILE A 141 -14.17 -23.71 4.82
C ILE A 141 -13.44 -23.25 6.09
N LEU A 142 -13.78 -22.06 6.58
CA LEU A 142 -13.15 -21.44 7.75
C LEU A 142 -13.83 -21.84 9.06
N LEU A 143 -15.03 -22.42 8.98
CA LEU A 143 -15.82 -22.87 10.13
C LEU A 143 -15.26 -24.18 10.72
N ASP A 144 -15.92 -24.69 11.76
CA ASP A 144 -15.57 -25.91 12.50
C ASP A 144 -14.18 -25.84 13.16
N GLY A 145 -13.76 -24.63 13.55
CA GLY A 145 -12.47 -24.37 14.17
C GLY A 145 -11.28 -24.37 13.21
N ARG A 146 -11.46 -24.69 11.93
CA ARG A 146 -10.39 -24.68 10.92
C ARG A 146 -9.74 -23.30 10.78
N GLY A 147 -10.55 -22.25 10.78
CA GLY A 147 -10.07 -20.88 10.65
C GLY A 147 -9.47 -20.27 11.92
N ASN A 148 -9.56 -20.92 13.08
CA ASN A 148 -9.16 -20.29 14.34
C ASN A 148 -7.66 -20.12 14.52
N SER A 149 -6.84 -20.87 13.79
CA SER A 149 -5.38 -20.72 13.75
C SER A 149 -4.88 -19.69 12.74
N ILE A 150 -5.76 -19.16 11.88
CA ILE A 150 -5.38 -18.22 10.84
C ILE A 150 -5.00 -16.89 11.48
N TRP A 151 -3.75 -16.47 11.30
CA TRP A 151 -3.25 -15.15 11.73
C TRP A 151 -3.19 -14.15 10.57
N TYR A 152 -3.16 -14.62 9.32
CA TYR A 152 -3.13 -13.78 8.11
C TYR A 152 -4.13 -14.29 7.06
N LEU A 153 -5.06 -13.41 6.68
CA LEU A 153 -6.01 -13.64 5.60
C LEU A 153 -5.89 -12.51 4.57
N ASP A 154 -5.62 -12.86 3.32
CA ASP A 154 -5.45 -11.92 2.22
C ASP A 154 -6.26 -12.40 1.02
N LEU A 155 -7.33 -11.67 0.71
CA LEU A 155 -8.29 -12.00 -0.34
C LEU A 155 -8.34 -10.87 -1.34
N THR A 156 -8.32 -11.24 -2.63
CA THR A 156 -8.44 -10.27 -3.71
C THR A 156 -9.50 -10.67 -4.72
N ASN A 157 -10.21 -9.69 -5.28
CA ASN A 157 -11.12 -9.82 -6.41
C ASN A 157 -12.07 -11.04 -6.30
N CYS A 158 -12.78 -11.14 -5.18
CA CYS A 158 -13.81 -12.16 -4.94
C CYS A 158 -14.92 -11.60 -4.07
N ALA A 159 -16.08 -12.25 -4.04
CA ALA A 159 -17.10 -11.96 -3.06
C ALA A 159 -16.84 -12.72 -1.75
N PHE A 160 -17.03 -12.05 -0.62
CA PHE A 160 -16.80 -12.62 0.71
C PHE A 160 -17.93 -12.21 1.65
N HIS A 161 -18.83 -13.17 1.91
CA HIS A 161 -20.08 -12.96 2.64
C HIS A 161 -20.09 -13.74 3.97
N PRO A 162 -19.37 -13.27 5.00
CA PRO A 162 -19.44 -13.85 6.34
C PRO A 162 -20.84 -13.63 6.94
N MET A 163 -21.49 -14.72 7.33
CA MET A 163 -22.86 -14.68 7.87
C MET A 163 -22.90 -14.21 9.33
N VAL A 164 -24.09 -13.86 9.83
CA VAL A 164 -24.29 -13.61 11.26
C VAL A 164 -23.86 -14.84 12.07
N GLY A 165 -23.07 -14.62 13.12
CA GLY A 165 -22.51 -15.72 13.92
C GLY A 165 -21.26 -16.37 13.30
N PHE A 166 -20.56 -15.65 12.41
CA PHE A 166 -19.24 -16.05 11.91
C PHE A 166 -18.20 -16.12 13.05
N ASP A 167 -18.19 -17.25 13.77
CA ASP A 167 -17.33 -17.49 14.92
C ASP A 167 -16.07 -18.28 14.51
N CYS A 168 -15.23 -17.64 13.71
CA CYS A 168 -13.90 -18.16 13.39
C CYS A 168 -12.88 -17.02 13.35
N LEU A 169 -11.62 -17.30 12.96
CA LEU A 169 -10.56 -16.29 12.83
C LEU A 169 -10.13 -15.63 14.15
N ARG A 170 -10.24 -16.32 15.29
CA ARG A 170 -9.89 -15.79 16.62
C ARG A 170 -8.41 -15.36 16.75
N SER A 171 -7.52 -15.99 15.99
CA SER A 171 -6.08 -15.66 15.97
C SER A 171 -5.71 -14.63 14.90
N LEU A 172 -6.67 -14.09 14.15
CA LEU A 172 -6.41 -13.21 13.02
C LEU A 172 -5.77 -11.92 13.49
N THR A 173 -4.53 -11.69 13.06
CA THR A 173 -3.75 -10.48 13.36
C THR A 173 -3.74 -9.51 12.18
N LYS A 174 -3.84 -10.03 10.95
CA LYS A 174 -3.79 -9.26 9.72
C LYS A 174 -4.88 -9.68 8.76
N LEU A 175 -5.68 -8.72 8.33
CA LEU A 175 -6.72 -8.90 7.33
C LEU A 175 -6.50 -7.93 6.18
N ARG A 176 -6.40 -8.47 4.96
CA ARG A 176 -6.27 -7.70 3.72
C ARG A 176 -7.37 -8.09 2.75
N LEU A 177 -8.12 -7.09 2.30
CA LEU A 177 -9.20 -7.24 1.34
C LEU A 177 -8.94 -6.26 0.20
N TYR A 178 -8.74 -6.76 -1.02
CA TYR A 178 -8.51 -5.93 -2.20
C TYR A 178 -9.53 -6.25 -3.29
N GLY A 179 -10.38 -5.30 -3.68
CA GLY A 179 -11.40 -5.54 -4.69
C GLY A 179 -12.44 -6.58 -4.26
N VAL A 180 -12.58 -6.83 -2.95
CA VAL A 180 -13.50 -7.84 -2.41
C VAL A 180 -14.91 -7.25 -2.37
N CYS A 181 -15.90 -8.03 -2.81
CA CYS A 181 -17.31 -7.68 -2.64
C CYS A 181 -17.75 -8.10 -1.23
N ILE A 182 -17.84 -7.10 -0.34
CA ILE A 182 -18.21 -7.23 1.06
C ILE A 182 -18.91 -5.94 1.51
N THR A 183 -20.02 -6.09 2.22
CA THR A 183 -20.77 -4.97 2.78
C THR A 183 -20.20 -4.52 4.14
N GLY A 184 -20.60 -3.33 4.60
CA GLY A 184 -20.20 -2.83 5.93
C GLY A 184 -20.66 -3.74 7.08
N ASP A 185 -21.87 -4.28 6.99
CA ASP A 185 -22.43 -5.18 8.00
C ASP A 185 -21.68 -6.51 8.05
N GLU A 186 -21.37 -7.09 6.89
CA GLU A 186 -20.56 -8.31 6.77
C GLU A 186 -19.14 -8.11 7.30
N LEU A 187 -18.50 -6.99 6.99
CA LEU A 187 -17.19 -6.65 7.57
C LEU A 187 -17.29 -6.54 9.10
N GLY A 188 -18.37 -5.93 9.62
CA GLY A 188 -18.65 -5.87 11.05
C GLY A 188 -18.78 -7.25 11.69
N HIS A 189 -19.51 -8.17 11.05
CA HIS A 189 -19.64 -9.56 11.50
C HIS A 189 -18.30 -10.30 11.48
N LEU A 190 -17.49 -10.11 10.44
CA LEU A 190 -16.16 -10.70 10.33
C LEU A 190 -15.23 -10.29 11.48
N ILE A 191 -15.12 -8.99 11.73
CA ILE A 191 -14.18 -8.47 12.72
C ILE A 191 -14.69 -8.58 14.16
N SER A 192 -15.98 -8.88 14.35
CA SER A 192 -16.61 -8.97 15.68
C SER A 192 -15.91 -9.95 16.63
N ASN A 193 -15.36 -11.06 16.10
CA ASN A 193 -14.66 -12.11 16.88
C ASN A 193 -13.13 -12.08 16.74
N CYS A 194 -12.58 -11.11 16.00
CA CYS A 194 -11.15 -11.02 15.70
C CYS A 194 -10.38 -10.23 16.77
N PHE A 195 -10.39 -10.68 18.04
CA PHE A 195 -9.75 -9.95 19.15
C PHE A 195 -8.24 -9.77 19.02
N ALA A 196 -7.59 -10.61 18.21
CA ALA A 196 -6.17 -10.55 17.92
C ALA A 196 -5.78 -9.55 16.82
N LEU A 197 -6.77 -8.90 16.17
CA LEU A 197 -6.54 -8.10 14.96
C LEU A 197 -5.68 -6.87 15.25
N GLU A 198 -4.58 -6.73 14.51
CA GLU A 198 -3.60 -5.65 14.64
C GLU A 198 -3.59 -4.72 13.41
N GLU A 199 -3.83 -5.29 12.22
CA GLU A 199 -3.80 -4.61 10.93
C GLU A 199 -5.03 -4.98 10.10
N LEU A 200 -5.84 -3.97 9.75
CA LEU A 200 -6.97 -4.10 8.84
C LEU A 200 -6.73 -3.24 7.61
N GLN A 201 -6.76 -3.86 6.43
CA GLN A 201 -6.56 -3.16 5.17
C GLN A 201 -7.65 -3.51 4.18
N VAL A 202 -8.32 -2.48 3.69
CA VAL A 202 -9.46 -2.59 2.77
C VAL A 202 -9.21 -1.68 1.59
N TRP A 203 -9.14 -2.26 0.40
CA TRP A 203 -8.85 -1.59 -0.85
C TRP A 203 -9.90 -1.93 -1.90
N CYS A 204 -10.34 -0.95 -2.70
CA CYS A 204 -11.20 -1.18 -3.86
C CYS A 204 -12.51 -1.95 -3.56
N CYS A 205 -12.99 -1.94 -2.32
CA CYS A 205 -14.20 -2.68 -1.90
C CYS A 205 -15.44 -1.81 -2.13
N MET A 206 -16.06 -1.95 -3.30
CA MET A 206 -17.08 -1.03 -3.80
C MET A 206 -18.43 -1.15 -3.10
N GLU A 207 -18.72 -2.26 -2.41
CA GLU A 207 -19.97 -2.44 -1.65
C GLU A 207 -19.89 -1.89 -0.22
N LEU A 208 -18.72 -1.39 0.19
CA LEU A 208 -18.49 -0.91 1.54
C LEU A 208 -19.02 0.51 1.72
N ILE A 209 -20.24 0.64 2.25
CA ILE A 209 -20.88 1.94 2.51
C ILE A 209 -20.40 2.56 3.83
N CYS A 210 -20.18 1.73 4.86
CA CYS A 210 -19.69 2.14 6.17
C CYS A 210 -18.63 1.16 6.68
N SER A 211 -17.65 1.70 7.41
CA SER A 211 -16.67 0.89 8.14
C SER A 211 -16.72 1.26 9.61
N THR A 212 -17.42 0.45 10.39
CA THR A 212 -17.54 0.63 11.85
C THR A 212 -16.57 -0.30 12.55
N ILE A 213 -15.52 0.25 13.13
CA ILE A 213 -14.50 -0.49 13.86
C ILE A 213 -14.86 -0.49 15.36
N PRO A 214 -15.18 -1.66 15.95
CA PRO A 214 -15.69 -1.74 17.30
C PRO A 214 -14.63 -1.59 18.39
N PHE A 215 -15.06 -1.25 19.60
CA PHE A 215 -14.18 -0.86 20.71
C PHE A 215 -13.37 -2.03 21.28
N TRP A 216 -13.86 -3.26 21.15
CA TRP A 216 -13.19 -4.45 21.67
C TRP A 216 -12.00 -4.90 20.82
N LEU A 217 -11.77 -4.29 19.65
CA LEU A 217 -10.53 -4.47 18.87
C LEU A 217 -9.38 -3.71 19.54
N GLN A 218 -8.99 -4.18 20.73
CA GLN A 218 -7.97 -3.53 21.57
C GLN A 218 -6.56 -3.62 20.98
N ARG A 219 -6.30 -4.57 20.08
CA ARG A 219 -4.99 -4.74 19.44
C ARG A 219 -4.86 -4.02 18.11
N LEU A 220 -5.96 -3.52 17.55
CA LEU A 220 -5.94 -2.87 16.25
C LEU A 220 -5.13 -1.59 16.33
N SER A 221 -4.02 -1.56 15.61
CA SER A 221 -3.03 -0.48 15.63
C SER A 221 -2.97 0.27 14.30
N CYS A 222 -3.33 -0.41 13.21
CA CYS A 222 -3.26 0.09 11.84
C CYS A 222 -4.56 -0.19 11.10
N LEU A 223 -5.17 0.87 10.54
CA LEU A 223 -6.31 0.81 9.63
C LEU A 223 -5.92 1.47 8.32
N THR A 224 -6.06 0.75 7.20
CA THR A 224 -5.91 1.30 5.85
C THR A 224 -7.21 1.10 5.09
N VAL A 225 -7.76 2.18 4.56
CA VAL A 225 -8.95 2.15 3.71
C VAL A 225 -8.68 2.97 2.47
N SER A 226 -8.78 2.38 1.28
CA SER A 226 -8.44 3.07 0.05
C SER A 226 -9.30 2.68 -1.13
N GLU A 227 -9.64 3.65 -1.98
CA GLU A 227 -10.40 3.52 -3.23
C GLU A 227 -11.72 2.75 -3.05
N CYS A 228 -12.44 2.98 -1.95
CA CYS A 228 -13.76 2.41 -1.71
C CYS A 228 -14.85 3.44 -2.04
N ASP A 229 -15.28 3.48 -3.30
CA ASP A 229 -16.04 4.63 -3.86
C ASP A 229 -17.42 4.86 -3.23
N MET A 230 -18.08 3.82 -2.72
CA MET A 230 -19.37 3.94 -2.04
C MET A 230 -19.26 4.26 -0.54
N LEU A 231 -18.04 4.29 0.00
CA LEU A 231 -17.80 4.52 1.42
C LEU A 231 -18.16 5.95 1.78
N ARG A 232 -18.98 6.12 2.82
CA ARG A 232 -19.42 7.44 3.31
C ARG A 232 -18.89 7.77 4.68
N VAL A 233 -18.74 6.75 5.54
CA VAL A 233 -18.37 6.92 6.95
C VAL A 233 -17.31 5.91 7.35
N ILE A 234 -16.24 6.41 7.97
CA ILE A 234 -15.27 5.61 8.71
C ILE A 234 -15.43 5.96 10.19
N GLU A 235 -16.02 5.05 10.96
CA GLU A 235 -16.16 5.21 12.40
C GLU A 235 -15.20 4.25 13.12
N SER A 236 -14.38 4.77 14.03
CA SER A 236 -13.53 3.93 14.86
C SER A 236 -13.67 4.25 16.34
N THR A 237 -13.88 3.19 17.10
CA THR A 237 -13.93 3.20 18.57
C THR A 237 -12.80 2.39 19.20
N ALA A 238 -11.88 1.86 18.38
CA ALA A 238 -10.75 1.05 18.82
C ALA A 238 -9.74 1.88 19.64
N PRO A 239 -9.42 1.47 20.89
CA PRO A 239 -8.70 2.31 21.85
C PRO A 239 -7.19 2.45 21.59
N ASN A 240 -6.61 1.58 20.75
CA ASN A 240 -5.18 1.56 20.47
C ASN A 240 -4.87 1.78 18.98
N LEU A 241 -5.82 2.30 18.21
CA LEU A 241 -5.58 2.68 16.82
C LEU A 241 -4.55 3.82 16.79
N THR A 242 -3.40 3.58 16.14
CA THR A 242 -2.28 4.54 16.09
C THR A 242 -2.05 5.11 14.70
N THR A 243 -2.30 4.30 13.67
CA THR A 243 -2.10 4.65 12.26
C THR A 243 -3.42 4.49 11.52
N LEU A 244 -3.80 5.54 10.80
CA LEU A 244 -4.95 5.55 9.91
C LEU A 244 -4.51 6.08 8.55
N ASP A 245 -4.65 5.25 7.52
CA ASP A 245 -4.36 5.62 6.15
C ASP A 245 -5.65 5.58 5.34
N PHE A 246 -6.04 6.72 4.79
CA PHE A 246 -7.23 6.90 3.98
C PHE A 246 -6.87 7.48 2.62
N PHE A 247 -7.39 6.88 1.54
CA PHE A 247 -7.24 7.42 0.19
C PHE A 247 -8.50 7.17 -0.64
N GLY A 248 -9.18 8.17 -1.18
CA GLY A 248 -10.39 7.96 -1.99
C GLY A 248 -11.31 9.16 -1.97
N GLU A 249 -12.62 8.94 -2.12
CA GLU A 249 -13.61 10.02 -2.08
C GLU A 249 -13.78 10.62 -0.67
N PRO A 250 -14.28 11.86 -0.51
CA PRO A 250 -14.38 12.50 0.80
C PRO A 250 -15.36 11.76 1.71
N VAL A 251 -14.86 11.26 2.84
CA VAL A 251 -15.65 10.52 3.84
C VAL A 251 -15.75 11.26 5.17
N GLN A 252 -16.84 11.00 5.89
CA GLN A 252 -16.96 11.42 7.27
C GLN A 252 -16.10 10.51 8.16
N LEU A 253 -15.02 11.08 8.69
CA LEU A 253 -14.15 10.40 9.64
C LEU A 253 -14.61 10.68 11.07
N VAL A 254 -15.01 9.63 11.79
CA VAL A 254 -15.48 9.70 13.19
C VAL A 254 -14.53 8.89 14.06
N LEU A 255 -13.59 9.58 14.71
CA LEU A 255 -12.69 9.00 15.71
C LEU A 255 -13.20 9.39 17.09
N ARG A 256 -13.66 8.41 17.88
CA ARG A 256 -14.15 8.67 19.25
C ARG A 256 -12.99 8.96 20.21
N GLU A 257 -13.29 9.53 21.37
CA GLU A 257 -12.32 10.00 22.39
C GLU A 257 -11.27 8.96 22.82
N SER A 258 -11.55 7.66 22.64
CA SER A 258 -10.61 6.57 22.92
C SER A 258 -9.48 6.45 21.88
N SER A 259 -9.63 7.06 20.71
CA SER A 259 -8.71 6.93 19.58
C SER A 259 -7.38 7.65 19.85
N LYS A 260 -6.27 6.91 19.75
CA LYS A 260 -4.90 7.41 19.96
C LYS A 260 -4.15 7.60 18.64
N VAL A 261 -4.85 7.98 17.56
CA VAL A 261 -4.26 8.12 16.23
C VAL A 261 -3.17 9.19 16.27
N LYS A 262 -1.96 8.77 15.94
CA LYS A 262 -0.73 9.60 15.90
C LYS A 262 -0.27 9.84 14.47
N HIS A 263 -0.56 8.91 13.57
CA HIS A 263 -0.15 8.94 12.18
C HIS A 263 -1.39 8.87 11.31
N LEU A 264 -1.60 9.90 10.50
CA LEU A 264 -2.72 9.97 9.58
C LEU A 264 -2.20 10.28 8.18
N LYS A 265 -2.55 9.42 7.22
CA LYS A 265 -2.46 9.73 5.80
C LYS A 265 -3.88 9.92 5.26
N VAL A 266 -4.14 11.05 4.62
CA VAL A 266 -5.42 11.32 3.93
C VAL A 266 -5.09 11.72 2.51
N GLY A 267 -5.79 11.15 1.54
CA GLY A 267 -5.76 11.70 0.21
C GLY A 267 -7.05 11.51 -0.56
N TYR A 268 -7.26 12.41 -1.51
CA TYR A 268 -8.40 12.33 -2.42
C TYR A 268 -7.95 11.96 -3.82
N SER A 269 -8.69 11.02 -4.43
CA SER A 269 -8.44 10.52 -5.78
C SER A 269 -8.92 11.50 -6.83
N TYR A 270 -10.23 11.73 -6.94
CA TYR A 270 -10.83 12.55 -8.00
C TYR A 270 -11.40 13.87 -7.49
N THR A 271 -11.73 13.94 -6.19
CA THR A 271 -12.28 15.18 -5.62
C THR A 271 -11.19 16.14 -5.19
N PRO A 272 -11.38 17.45 -5.48
CA PRO A 272 -10.43 18.46 -5.06
C PRO A 272 -10.48 18.72 -3.55
N ASN A 273 -9.49 19.47 -3.06
CA ASN A 273 -9.49 20.13 -1.75
C ASN A 273 -9.19 19.25 -0.54
N ALA A 274 -8.38 18.20 -0.69
CA ALA A 274 -7.90 17.40 0.42
C ALA A 274 -7.10 18.26 1.44
N VAL A 275 -6.37 19.28 0.97
CA VAL A 275 -5.61 20.18 1.84
C VAL A 275 -6.53 21.05 2.69
N SER A 276 -7.55 21.64 2.07
CA SER A 276 -8.55 22.47 2.78
C SER A 276 -9.33 21.65 3.81
N TYR A 277 -9.73 20.41 3.46
CA TYR A 277 -10.34 19.48 4.41
C TYR A 277 -9.39 19.20 5.59
N ALA A 278 -8.13 18.88 5.29
CA ALA A 278 -7.16 18.51 6.30
C ALA A 278 -6.97 19.62 7.34
N ILE A 279 -6.80 20.87 6.91
CA ILE A 279 -6.55 21.98 7.83
C ILE A 279 -7.81 22.37 8.64
N THR A 280 -9.01 22.20 8.08
CA THR A 280 -10.25 22.67 8.72
C THR A 280 -10.96 21.62 9.58
N LYS A 281 -10.83 20.33 9.26
CA LYS A 281 -11.58 19.25 9.91
C LYS A 281 -10.70 18.36 10.80
N LEU A 282 -9.47 18.04 10.37
CA LEU A 282 -8.65 17.11 11.13
C LEU A 282 -8.19 17.59 12.51
N PRO A 283 -8.00 18.90 12.81
CA PRO A 283 -7.63 19.29 14.16
C PRO A 283 -8.67 18.89 15.22
N SER A 284 -9.97 18.91 14.87
CA SER A 284 -11.05 18.51 15.77
C SER A 284 -11.29 17.00 15.79
N ILE A 285 -11.10 16.32 14.65
CA ILE A 285 -11.27 14.87 14.54
C ILE A 285 -10.11 14.11 15.19
N ALA A 286 -8.88 14.61 15.06
CA ALA A 286 -7.66 13.94 15.52
C ALA A 286 -6.67 14.96 16.13
N PRO A 287 -6.96 15.51 17.32
CA PRO A 287 -6.14 16.56 17.94
C PRO A 287 -4.74 16.11 18.36
N HIS A 288 -4.52 14.79 18.49
CA HIS A 288 -3.27 14.20 18.99
C HIS A 288 -2.30 13.72 17.89
N LEU A 289 -2.53 14.11 16.64
CA LEU A 289 -1.67 13.76 15.52
C LEU A 289 -0.24 14.25 15.71
N LYS A 290 0.72 13.37 15.39
CA LYS A 290 2.16 13.67 15.34
C LYS A 290 2.68 13.72 13.91
N THR A 291 2.10 12.91 13.03
CA THR A 291 2.45 12.87 11.61
C THR A 291 1.18 12.97 10.78
N LEU A 292 1.18 13.90 9.83
CA LEU A 292 0.11 14.08 8.86
C LEU A 292 0.69 14.03 7.45
N ALA A 293 0.17 13.13 6.62
CA ALA A 293 0.46 13.09 5.20
C ALA A 293 -0.82 13.38 4.41
N ILE A 294 -0.76 14.36 3.51
CA ILE A 294 -1.88 14.78 2.67
C ILE A 294 -1.49 14.48 1.23
N TYR A 295 -2.42 13.89 0.48
CA TYR A 295 -2.33 13.78 -0.97
C TYR A 295 -3.56 14.43 -1.60
N SER A 296 -3.34 15.32 -2.55
CA SER A 296 -4.41 15.96 -3.31
C SER A 296 -4.08 15.92 -4.79
N SER A 297 -5.02 15.46 -5.61
CA SER A 297 -4.93 15.47 -7.08
C SER A 297 -5.40 16.80 -7.70
N SER A 298 -6.09 17.64 -6.92
CA SER A 298 -6.55 18.94 -7.37
C SER A 298 -6.93 19.82 -6.18
N GLU A 299 -6.67 21.12 -6.26
CA GLU A 299 -7.14 22.11 -5.29
C GLU A 299 -7.84 23.23 -6.06
N THR A 300 -9.12 23.46 -5.77
CA THR A 300 -9.93 24.52 -6.38
C THR A 300 -10.13 25.70 -5.45
N VAL A 301 -9.86 25.53 -4.15
CA VAL A 301 -9.86 26.60 -3.16
C VAL A 301 -8.49 26.74 -2.50
N ASN A 302 -8.13 27.97 -2.17
CA ASN A 302 -6.93 28.21 -1.38
C ASN A 302 -7.11 27.70 0.05
N THR A 303 -6.00 27.32 0.68
CA THR A 303 -5.99 26.87 2.07
C THR A 303 -6.51 27.99 2.97
N PRO A 304 -7.59 27.77 3.75
CA PRO A 304 -8.14 28.80 4.61
C PRO A 304 -7.15 29.17 5.73
N MET A 305 -7.13 30.45 6.12
CA MET A 305 -6.28 30.95 7.21
C MET A 305 -6.78 30.54 8.60
N VAL A 306 -8.04 30.10 8.71
CA VAL A 306 -8.68 29.73 9.97
C VAL A 306 -8.66 28.23 10.14
N ALA A 307 -7.85 27.77 11.10
CA ALA A 307 -7.82 26.39 11.51
C ALA A 307 -7.67 26.31 13.03
N ASP A 308 -8.38 25.37 13.63
CA ASP A 308 -8.05 24.85 14.95
C ASP A 308 -6.58 24.36 14.93
N LYS A 309 -5.87 24.55 16.05
CA LYS A 309 -4.43 24.29 16.09
C LYS A 309 -4.13 22.81 16.23
N PHE A 310 -3.24 22.30 15.39
CA PHE A 310 -2.60 21.01 15.57
C PHE A 310 -1.50 21.10 16.63
N LEU A 311 -1.85 20.85 17.89
CA LEU A 311 -0.94 21.06 19.01
C LEU A 311 0.27 20.09 19.05
N ALA A 312 0.18 18.94 18.37
CA ALA A 312 1.14 17.85 18.49
C ALA A 312 1.87 17.45 17.19
N ILE A 313 1.52 18.04 16.03
CA ILE A 313 2.10 17.64 14.74
C ILE A 313 3.58 18.06 14.67
N LYS A 314 4.45 17.07 14.47
CA LYS A 314 5.89 17.23 14.26
C LYS A 314 6.29 17.06 12.80
N HIS A 315 5.60 16.20 12.06
CA HIS A 315 5.94 15.90 10.67
C HIS A 315 4.72 16.09 9.77
N LEU A 316 4.81 17.01 8.82
CA LEU A 316 3.77 17.28 7.84
C LEU A 316 4.31 17.02 6.43
N ASN A 317 3.63 16.17 5.67
CA ASN A 317 3.95 15.88 4.27
C ASN A 317 2.75 16.23 3.40
N ILE A 318 2.90 17.09 2.39
CA ILE A 318 1.84 17.46 1.45
C ILE A 318 2.31 17.08 0.05
N HIS A 319 1.52 16.26 -0.62
CA HIS A 319 1.73 15.86 -2.00
C HIS A 319 0.60 16.43 -2.84
N LEU A 320 0.95 17.25 -3.81
CA LEU A 320 0.04 17.84 -4.79
C LEU A 320 0.38 17.22 -6.15
N GLY A 321 -0.52 16.44 -6.72
CA GLY A 321 -0.41 15.97 -8.10
C GLY A 321 -1.50 16.59 -8.96
N GLU A 322 -1.32 16.64 -10.27
CA GLU A 322 -2.40 16.90 -11.24
C GLU A 322 -2.88 15.54 -11.76
N ASP A 323 -4.18 15.27 -11.69
CA ASP A 323 -4.79 14.15 -12.41
C ASP A 323 -5.08 14.51 -13.87
N TYR A 324 -5.24 13.47 -14.70
CA TYR A 324 -5.26 13.48 -16.17
C TYR A 324 -6.33 14.35 -16.86
N ASP A 325 -7.15 15.11 -16.13
CA ASP A 325 -8.33 15.76 -16.70
C ASP A 325 -8.10 17.23 -17.09
N ASP A 326 -8.49 17.57 -18.32
CA ASP A 326 -8.22 18.81 -19.06
C ASP A 326 -8.87 20.09 -18.48
N ALA A 327 -9.44 20.01 -17.28
CA ALA A 327 -10.06 21.15 -16.62
C ALA A 327 -8.98 22.08 -16.09
N VAL A 328 -9.00 23.33 -16.55
CA VAL A 328 -8.18 24.44 -16.05
C VAL A 328 -8.39 24.55 -14.55
N THR A 329 -7.51 23.93 -13.76
CA THR A 329 -7.47 24.16 -12.32
C THR A 329 -7.17 25.64 -12.11
N PRO A 330 -7.91 26.36 -11.26
CA PRO A 330 -7.48 27.66 -10.78
C PRO A 330 -6.03 27.55 -10.31
N THR A 331 -5.20 28.56 -10.55
CA THR A 331 -3.83 28.58 -10.05
C THR A 331 -3.88 28.53 -8.52
N TYR A 332 -3.78 27.34 -7.95
CA TYR A 332 -3.76 27.14 -6.51
C TYR A 332 -2.63 27.98 -5.91
N ASP A 333 -2.96 28.82 -4.92
CA ASP A 333 -1.95 29.62 -4.25
C ASP A 333 -1.18 28.72 -3.28
N TYR A 334 -0.03 28.20 -3.73
CA TYR A 334 0.88 27.43 -2.89
C TYR A 334 1.34 28.20 -1.65
N LEU A 335 1.29 29.55 -1.64
CA LEU A 335 1.60 30.34 -0.45
C LEU A 335 0.53 30.20 0.64
N SER A 336 -0.70 29.82 0.28
CA SER A 336 -1.77 29.54 1.24
C SER A 336 -1.42 28.37 2.18
N LEU A 337 -0.50 27.48 1.79
CA LEU A 337 0.03 26.43 2.65
C LEU A 337 0.76 26.95 3.89
N ALA A 338 1.16 28.23 3.90
CA ALA A 338 1.73 28.88 5.08
C ALA A 338 0.78 28.81 6.29
N SER A 339 -0.54 28.70 6.07
CA SER A 339 -1.54 28.48 7.12
C SER A 339 -1.23 27.24 7.99
N PHE A 340 -0.62 26.18 7.42
CA PHE A 340 -0.20 25.01 8.22
C PHE A 340 0.94 25.34 9.18
N LEU A 341 1.82 26.29 8.85
CA LEU A 341 2.91 26.71 9.73
C LEU A 341 2.40 27.45 10.95
N ASP A 342 1.26 28.12 10.82
CA ASP A 342 0.58 28.79 11.93
C ASP A 342 -0.31 27.82 12.72
N ALA A 343 -0.91 26.83 12.03
CA ALA A 343 -1.70 25.77 12.66
C ALA A 343 -0.86 24.73 13.42
N CYS A 344 0.41 24.51 13.05
CA CYS A 344 1.31 23.50 13.64
C CYS A 344 2.47 24.15 14.43
N PRO A 345 2.27 24.60 15.68
CA PRO A 345 3.28 25.34 16.45
C PRO A 345 4.55 24.54 16.80
N VAL A 346 4.48 23.21 16.82
CA VAL A 346 5.59 22.31 17.22
C VAL A 346 6.19 21.56 16.02
N LEU A 347 5.95 22.03 14.80
CA LEU A 347 6.39 21.38 13.57
C LEU A 347 7.93 21.26 13.51
N GLU A 348 8.42 20.04 13.33
CA GLU A 348 9.84 19.68 13.24
C GLU A 348 10.28 19.36 11.80
N SER A 349 9.35 18.96 10.92
CA SER A 349 9.58 18.73 9.49
C SER A 349 8.35 19.08 8.68
N PHE A 350 8.54 19.80 7.58
CA PHE A 350 7.54 20.05 6.56
C PHE A 350 8.09 19.62 5.21
N ASN A 351 7.44 18.66 4.54
CA ASN A 351 7.73 18.25 3.18
C ASN A 351 6.60 18.62 2.24
N LEU A 352 6.92 19.35 1.18
CA LEU A 352 6.03 19.61 0.06
C LEU A 352 6.56 18.86 -1.15
N SER A 353 5.69 18.15 -1.87
CA SER A 353 5.98 17.53 -3.16
C SER A 353 4.92 17.97 -4.15
N VAL A 354 5.34 18.45 -5.32
CA VAL A 354 4.43 18.90 -6.38
C VAL A 354 4.78 18.14 -7.66
N SER A 355 3.83 17.37 -8.18
CA SER A 355 3.95 16.61 -9.43
C SER A 355 3.32 17.41 -10.57
N LEU A 356 4.15 18.13 -11.33
CA LEU A 356 3.74 18.90 -12.51
C LEU A 356 3.82 18.01 -13.77
N LEU A 357 2.79 17.21 -14.03
CA LEU A 357 2.81 16.32 -15.20
C LEU A 357 2.42 17.00 -16.52
N PHE A 358 1.80 18.20 -16.53
CA PHE A 358 1.39 18.84 -17.80
C PHE A 358 1.74 20.33 -18.01
N THR A 359 2.18 21.06 -16.98
CA THR A 359 2.51 22.50 -17.13
C THR A 359 3.71 22.77 -18.07
N LEU A 360 4.51 21.76 -18.39
CA LEU A 360 5.69 21.91 -19.25
C LEU A 360 5.41 21.79 -20.76
N GLN A 361 4.26 21.25 -21.18
CA GLN A 361 3.93 21.11 -22.61
C GLN A 361 3.05 22.27 -23.10
N ARG A 362 2.16 22.81 -22.26
CA ARG A 362 1.27 23.92 -22.64
C ARG A 362 1.92 25.30 -22.48
N CYS A 363 2.78 25.50 -21.49
CA CYS A 363 3.57 26.75 -21.37
C CYS A 363 4.62 26.91 -22.47
N LEU A 364 5.11 25.82 -23.11
CA LEU A 364 6.03 25.95 -24.24
C LEU A 364 5.36 26.44 -25.53
N LEU A 365 4.04 26.25 -25.67
CA LEU A 365 3.30 26.68 -26.86
C LEU A 365 2.59 28.03 -26.68
N SER A 366 2.34 28.49 -25.45
CA SER A 366 1.70 29.80 -25.18
C SER A 366 2.62 30.86 -24.58
N ALA A 367 3.87 30.53 -24.22
CA ALA A 367 4.80 31.48 -23.59
C ALA A 367 6.00 31.86 -24.47
N ALA A 368 5.85 31.81 -25.79
CA ALA A 368 6.79 32.49 -26.68
C ALA A 368 6.75 34.02 -26.51
N GLU A 369 5.78 34.60 -25.79
CA GLU A 369 5.70 36.07 -25.66
C GLU A 369 5.48 36.64 -24.24
N THR A 370 5.35 35.90 -23.13
CA THR A 370 5.10 36.61 -21.84
C THR A 370 5.50 35.98 -20.49
N PHE A 371 6.25 34.87 -20.42
CA PHE A 371 6.81 34.40 -19.14
C PHE A 371 8.32 34.64 -19.04
N PHE A 372 8.71 35.91 -19.15
CA PHE A 372 9.83 36.42 -18.39
C PHE A 372 9.39 36.47 -16.93
N PHE A 373 9.68 35.43 -16.14
CA PHE A 373 9.89 35.63 -14.71
C PHE A 373 11.08 36.57 -14.58
N ARG A 374 10.76 37.87 -14.57
CA ARG A 374 11.70 38.96 -14.34
C ARG A 374 12.33 38.67 -12.97
N GLU A 375 13.62 38.35 -12.99
CA GLU A 375 14.53 38.68 -11.90
C GLU A 375 14.19 40.11 -11.47
N ASN A 376 13.55 40.29 -10.31
CA ASN A 376 13.55 41.50 -9.48
C ASN A 376 12.35 41.46 -8.53
N ALA A 377 12.59 40.96 -7.32
CA ALA A 377 12.34 41.68 -6.07
C ALA A 377 12.46 40.67 -4.94
N GLU A 378 13.24 41.01 -3.94
CA GLU A 378 13.13 40.41 -2.62
C GLU A 378 11.69 40.59 -2.12
N ASP A 379 10.81 39.63 -2.39
CA ASP A 379 9.45 39.67 -1.88
C ASP A 379 9.52 39.63 -0.35
N LEU A 380 8.82 40.57 0.29
CA LEU A 380 8.67 40.78 1.74
C LEU A 380 8.24 39.52 2.53
N ARG A 381 7.99 38.40 1.84
CA ARG A 381 7.56 37.08 2.31
C ARG A 381 8.71 36.07 2.45
N PHE A 382 9.85 36.28 1.77
CA PHE A 382 11.13 35.63 2.10
C PHE A 382 11.63 36.07 3.48
N ILE A 383 11.25 37.27 3.92
CA ILE A 383 11.60 37.83 5.22
C ILE A 383 10.89 37.08 6.37
N ALA A 384 9.69 36.51 6.16
CA ALA A 384 8.97 35.76 7.21
C ALA A 384 9.65 34.40 7.52
N LEU A 385 10.07 33.67 6.48
CA LEU A 385 10.86 32.44 6.61
C LEU A 385 12.27 32.73 7.15
N LYS A 386 12.91 33.82 6.71
CA LYS A 386 14.22 34.26 7.20
C LYS A 386 14.17 34.74 8.66
N ARG A 387 13.08 35.42 9.09
CA ARG A 387 12.84 35.85 10.49
C ARG A 387 12.64 34.67 11.45
N LYS A 388 12.17 33.52 10.97
CA LYS A 388 12.14 32.26 11.74
C LYS A 388 13.46 31.46 11.68
N GLY A 389 14.54 32.00 11.08
CA GLY A 389 15.89 31.44 11.15
C GLY A 389 16.31 30.49 10.01
N PHE A 390 15.63 30.51 8.86
CA PHE A 390 15.92 29.63 7.72
C PHE A 390 16.80 30.34 6.67
N GLN A 391 17.92 29.72 6.26
CA GLN A 391 18.77 30.19 5.16
C GLN A 391 18.56 29.34 3.88
N LEU A 392 18.30 30.00 2.76
CA LEU A 392 18.12 29.39 1.42
C LEU A 392 19.27 29.80 0.49
N HIS A 393 19.86 28.86 -0.25
CA HIS A 393 20.86 29.13 -1.29
C HIS A 393 20.26 28.90 -2.70
N PRO A 394 20.53 29.79 -3.68
CA PRO A 394 20.05 29.62 -5.06
C PRO A 394 20.88 28.57 -5.82
N PRO A 395 20.28 27.86 -6.81
CA PRO A 395 21.00 26.82 -7.55
C PRO A 395 21.92 27.41 -8.62
N ARG A 396 23.13 26.84 -8.75
CA ARG A 396 23.96 27.00 -9.94
C ARG A 396 23.28 26.27 -11.11
N ARG A 397 23.10 27.00 -12.22
CA ARG A 397 22.50 26.55 -13.49
C ARG A 397 23.03 25.18 -13.93
N GLN A 398 22.17 24.19 -14.14
CA GLN A 398 22.16 23.28 -15.30
C GLN A 398 20.75 22.67 -15.50
N LEU A 399 20.29 22.65 -16.75
CA LEU A 399 18.99 22.15 -17.22
C LEU A 399 18.93 20.62 -17.14
N TYR A 400 17.81 20.01 -16.69
CA TYR A 400 17.00 18.93 -17.32
C TYR A 400 15.74 18.67 -16.45
N ARG A 401 14.61 18.29 -17.10
CA ARG A 401 13.22 18.31 -16.59
C ARG A 401 12.80 17.03 -15.85
N VAL A 402 12.73 17.10 -14.52
CA VAL A 402 11.64 16.67 -13.61
C VAL A 402 11.93 17.44 -12.32
N ARG A 403 11.04 18.33 -11.87
CA ARG A 403 11.27 19.13 -10.66
C ARG A 403 10.46 18.54 -9.51
N VAL A 404 11.02 17.57 -8.80
CA VAL A 404 10.58 17.27 -7.43
C VAL A 404 11.21 18.33 -6.54
N LEU A 405 10.39 19.25 -6.02
CA LEU A 405 10.84 20.32 -5.13
C LEU A 405 10.62 19.87 -3.69
N GLN A 406 11.51 19.04 -3.15
CA GLN A 406 11.44 18.56 -1.78
C GLN A 406 12.01 19.63 -0.84
N LEU A 407 11.13 20.40 -0.19
CA LEU A 407 11.53 21.21 0.97
C LEU A 407 11.58 20.26 2.16
N MET A 408 12.75 20.02 2.76
CA MET A 408 12.88 19.17 3.95
C MET A 408 13.40 20.04 5.11
N TYR A 409 12.71 20.01 6.25
CA TYR A 409 13.14 20.67 7.49
C TYR A 409 13.64 19.59 8.47
N ILE A 410 14.89 19.68 8.90
CA ILE A 410 15.53 18.75 9.85
C ILE A 410 16.12 19.55 11.02
N PRO A 411 15.78 19.27 12.29
CA PRO A 411 16.43 19.87 13.44
C PRO A 411 17.66 19.07 13.90
N GLY A 412 18.82 19.75 14.07
CA GLY A 412 19.86 19.33 15.02
C GLY A 412 21.01 18.42 14.52
N LEU A 413 21.87 18.92 13.62
CA LEU A 413 23.23 18.37 13.43
C LEU A 413 24.27 19.44 13.83
N GLY A 414 24.78 19.33 15.05
CA GLY A 414 25.95 20.10 15.49
C GLY A 414 27.22 19.47 14.91
N ASN A 415 28.07 20.29 14.28
CA ASN A 415 29.43 19.89 13.92
C ASN A 415 30.43 20.60 14.83
N GLU A 416 31.24 19.81 15.53
CA GLU A 416 32.52 20.22 16.12
C GLU A 416 33.49 20.67 15.01
N GLY A 417 34.34 21.66 15.32
CA GLY A 417 35.56 21.91 14.56
C GLY A 417 35.86 23.37 14.20
N THR A 418 36.72 23.97 15.03
CA THR A 418 37.59 25.15 14.81
C THR A 418 37.02 26.58 14.90
N GLN A 419 37.73 27.34 15.74
CA GLN A 419 37.43 28.65 16.32
C GLN A 419 37.58 29.82 15.36
N THR A 420 36.75 30.86 15.55
CA THR A 420 37.19 32.25 15.77
C THR A 420 36.02 33.11 16.27
N GLN A 421 36.29 33.90 17.31
CA GLN A 421 35.33 34.64 18.13
C GLN A 421 34.66 35.81 17.40
N ARG A 422 33.33 35.94 17.53
CA ARG A 422 32.63 37.21 17.83
C ARG A 422 31.17 36.92 18.25
N ALA A 423 30.69 37.75 19.17
CA ALA A 423 29.51 37.55 20.01
C ALA A 423 28.16 37.45 19.26
N GLY A 424 27.26 36.63 19.83
CA GLY A 424 25.81 36.69 19.60
C GLY A 424 25.26 35.96 18.38
N SER A 425 25.28 34.63 18.35
CA SER A 425 24.34 33.87 17.52
C SER A 425 24.06 32.49 18.11
N GLY A 426 22.79 32.19 18.38
CA GLY A 426 22.33 30.83 18.67
C GLY A 426 22.61 29.85 17.50
N PRO A 427 22.32 28.56 17.67
CA PRO A 427 22.72 27.51 16.74
C PRO A 427 22.30 27.84 15.29
N LYS A 428 23.29 27.98 14.41
CA LYS A 428 23.08 28.23 12.98
C LYS A 428 22.44 27.00 12.34
N ARG A 429 21.23 27.18 11.85
CA ARG A 429 20.39 26.17 11.20
C ARG A 429 20.87 25.98 9.75
N ARG A 430 21.14 24.75 9.34
CA ARG A 430 21.56 24.40 7.96
C ARG A 430 20.46 23.60 7.27
N LEU A 431 20.18 23.94 6.02
CA LEU A 431 19.38 23.18 5.07
C LEU A 431 20.34 22.38 4.18
N LEU A 432 20.06 21.09 4.00
CA LEU A 432 20.71 20.24 3.00
C LEU A 432 19.66 19.85 1.95
N LEU A 433 19.99 20.01 0.67
CA LEU A 433 19.18 19.56 -0.46
C LEU A 433 19.73 18.20 -0.92
N ASP A 434 18.91 17.15 -0.89
CA ASP A 434 19.19 15.87 -1.56
C ASP A 434 18.10 15.59 -2.60
N PHE A 435 18.53 15.18 -3.81
CA PHE A 435 17.65 14.79 -4.91
C PHE A 435 17.57 13.26 -4.99
N ILE A 436 16.36 12.69 -4.86
CA ILE A 436 16.13 11.25 -5.10
C ILE A 436 15.49 11.06 -6.48
N GLN A 437 16.16 10.28 -7.33
CA GLN A 437 15.70 9.87 -8.66
C GLN A 437 14.75 8.66 -8.51
N GLN A 438 13.44 8.84 -8.74
CA GLN A 438 12.54 7.68 -8.92
C GLN A 438 12.47 7.30 -10.41
N ARG A 439 12.84 6.04 -10.69
CA ARG A 439 12.91 5.47 -12.04
C ARG A 439 11.58 4.80 -12.36
N SER A 440 10.71 5.46 -13.12
CA SER A 440 9.50 4.84 -13.66
C SER A 440 9.87 3.98 -14.87
N TYR A 441 9.90 2.65 -14.70
CA TYR A 441 9.94 1.74 -15.85
C TYR A 441 8.55 1.69 -16.50
N ARG A 442 8.38 2.35 -17.65
CA ARG A 442 7.37 1.95 -18.64
C ARG A 442 8.11 1.34 -19.83
N ARG A 443 7.77 0.09 -20.16
CA ARG A 443 8.17 -0.55 -21.43
C ARG A 443 7.58 0.28 -22.56
N ALA A 444 8.44 0.81 -23.42
CA ALA A 444 8.04 1.29 -24.73
C ALA A 444 7.51 0.09 -25.53
N GLY A 445 6.24 0.15 -25.93
CA GLY A 445 5.76 -0.62 -27.06
C GLY A 445 6.35 -0.01 -28.32
N SER A 446 7.09 -0.80 -29.09
CA SER A 446 7.58 -0.44 -30.42
C SER A 446 6.40 -0.34 -31.38
N VAL A 447 6.17 0.85 -31.92
CA VAL A 447 5.44 1.06 -33.17
C VAL A 447 6.51 1.42 -34.19
N GLU A 448 6.94 0.44 -34.98
CA GLU A 448 7.76 0.66 -36.18
C GLU A 448 6.84 0.74 -37.40
N ASP A 449 6.87 1.91 -38.03
CA ASP A 449 6.88 2.17 -39.47
C ASP A 449 5.66 1.79 -40.32
N ALA A 450 4.75 2.75 -40.41
CA ALA A 450 3.95 3.00 -41.61
C ALA A 450 4.85 3.65 -42.70
N VAL A 451 5.26 2.87 -43.69
CA VAL A 451 5.75 3.37 -44.98
C VAL A 451 4.60 3.27 -45.98
N VAL A 452 4.09 4.42 -46.44
CA VAL A 452 3.19 4.51 -47.60
C VAL A 452 3.83 5.50 -48.59
N PRO A 453 4.10 5.11 -49.85
CA PRO A 453 4.51 6.03 -50.90
C PRO A 453 3.31 6.69 -51.59
N MET A 454 3.56 7.90 -52.09
CA MET A 454 2.63 8.86 -52.71
C MET A 454 2.04 8.45 -54.09
N LEU A 455 0.72 8.71 -54.24
CA LEU A 455 -0.05 9.24 -55.42
C LEU A 455 -0.10 8.43 -56.75
N PRO A 456 -1.11 8.62 -57.66
CA PRO A 456 -2.06 9.75 -57.78
C PRO A 456 -3.57 9.46 -58.08
N GLN A 457 -4.39 10.46 -57.74
CA GLN A 457 -5.58 11.05 -58.44
C GLN A 457 -6.82 10.23 -58.90
N HIS A 458 -7.98 10.61 -58.29
CA HIS A 458 -9.34 10.85 -58.83
C HIS A 458 -10.18 9.70 -59.49
N PRO A 459 -11.52 9.84 -59.66
CA PRO A 459 -12.55 10.43 -58.78
C PRO A 459 -13.89 9.61 -58.71
N ARG A 460 -14.77 10.04 -57.78
CA ARG A 460 -16.25 10.06 -57.86
C ARG A 460 -17.11 8.80 -57.65
N ASN A 461 -18.21 9.07 -56.92
CA ASN A 461 -19.53 8.40 -56.86
C ASN A 461 -19.53 7.06 -56.08
N GLU A 462 -20.44 6.77 -55.15
CA GLU A 462 -21.78 7.27 -54.78
C GLU A 462 -21.93 7.33 -53.25
#